data_AF-A0A2E7PDK1-F1
#
_entry.id   AF-A0A2E7PDK1-F1
#
_cell.length_a   1.000
_cell.length_b   1.000
_cell.length_c   1.000
_cell.angle_alpha   90.00
_cell.angle_beta   90.00
_cell.angle_gamma   90.00
#
_symmetry.space_group_name_H-M   'P 1'
#
loop_
_entity.id
_entity.type
_entity.pdbx_description
1 polymer ?
#
loop_
_entity_poly.entity_id
_entity_poly.type
_entity_poly.pdbx_seq_one_letter_code
_entity_poly.pdbx_strand_id
1 'polypeptide(L)'
;MDTKELTIPAGQTKTATFALVRTVGPSAEVTIAGLTKTLTVNEGILPQLDTGDTWELAMMTPDGELTATFEIIGSEGSSEYQGQMSFDPPIEGVLSSAFLTIDKQYLRDTGLEATGDGSVPFSMKTTMEYEPKDSQLYPLTAGKEVTVTEIESSEFMFAGEGEEETITSTHTYVVEGI
;
A
#
# COMPACT_ATOMS: atom_id res chain seq x y z
N MET A 1 -8.79 -4.62 -35.20
CA MET A 1 -8.28 -5.74 -34.38
C MET A 1 -7.08 -6.25 -35.13
N ASP A 2 -5.87 -5.92 -34.66
CA ASP A 2 -4.64 -6.29 -35.36
C ASP A 2 -4.21 -7.68 -34.90
N THR A 3 -4.25 -8.64 -35.81
CA THR A 3 -3.78 -10.00 -35.55
C THR A 3 -2.39 -10.15 -36.15
N LYS A 4 -1.43 -10.64 -35.37
CA LYS A 4 -0.13 -11.09 -35.86
C LYS A 4 0.00 -12.59 -35.66
N GLU A 5 0.27 -13.30 -36.75
CA GLU A 5 0.52 -14.73 -36.71
C GLU A 5 1.97 -15.01 -36.30
N LEU A 6 2.16 -15.97 -35.39
CA LEU A 6 3.47 -16.45 -34.97
C LEU A 6 3.58 -17.94 -35.30
N THR A 7 4.51 -18.30 -36.18
CA THR A 7 4.82 -19.69 -36.51
C THR A 7 6.09 -20.13 -35.77
N ILE A 8 5.98 -21.13 -34.89
CA ILE A 8 7.12 -21.70 -34.15
C ILE A 8 7.42 -23.11 -34.68
N PRO A 9 8.63 -23.37 -35.22
CA PRO A 9 9.04 -24.71 -35.63
C PRO A 9 9.10 -25.69 -34.45
N ALA A 10 8.85 -26.98 -34.73
CA ALA A 10 8.89 -28.04 -33.73
C ALA A 10 10.24 -28.09 -33.00
N GLY A 11 10.20 -28.24 -31.66
CA GLY A 11 11.40 -28.33 -30.83
C GLY A 11 12.08 -27.00 -30.51
N GLN A 12 11.47 -25.85 -30.85
CA GLN A 12 11.98 -24.54 -30.45
C GLN A 12 11.08 -23.87 -29.42
N THR A 13 11.73 -23.15 -28.50
CA THR A 13 11.07 -22.20 -27.60
C THR A 13 11.25 -20.80 -28.16
N LYS A 14 10.17 -20.00 -28.20
CA LYS A 14 10.20 -18.58 -28.55
C LYS A 14 9.42 -17.79 -27.51
N THR A 15 9.92 -16.61 -27.17
CA THR A 15 9.21 -15.65 -26.35
C THR A 15 8.41 -14.73 -27.26
N ALA A 16 7.11 -14.61 -27.00
CA ALA A 16 6.27 -13.58 -27.62
C ALA A 16 6.06 -12.45 -26.60
N THR A 17 6.32 -11.22 -27.02
CA THR A 17 6.09 -10.03 -26.20
C THR A 17 5.04 -9.17 -26.90
N PHE A 18 4.03 -8.76 -26.17
CA PHE A 18 3.03 -7.81 -26.61
C PHE A 18 2.91 -6.70 -25.56
N ALA A 19 2.67 -5.47 -26.02
CA ALA A 19 2.33 -4.35 -25.15
C ALA A 19 0.82 -4.14 -25.21
N LEU A 20 0.16 -4.19 -24.06
CA LEU A 20 -1.23 -3.81 -23.93
C LEU A 20 -1.28 -2.32 -23.63
N VAL A 21 -1.80 -1.51 -24.56
CA VAL A 21 -2.07 -0.09 -24.31
C VAL A 21 -3.58 0.05 -24.14
N ARG A 22 -3.99 0.40 -22.92
CA ARG A 22 -5.41 0.55 -22.58
C ARG A 22 -5.86 1.98 -22.79
N THR A 23 -7.04 2.15 -23.37
CA THR A 23 -7.60 3.49 -23.62
C THR A 23 -8.91 3.75 -22.88
N VAL A 24 -9.58 2.72 -22.32
CA VAL A 24 -10.84 2.86 -21.56
C VAL A 24 -11.15 1.62 -20.68
N GLY A 25 -11.77 1.84 -19.51
CA GLY A 25 -12.41 0.80 -18.66
C GLY A 25 -11.48 0.09 -17.65
N PRO A 26 -12.02 -0.62 -16.61
CA PRO A 26 -11.22 -1.21 -15.53
C PRO A 26 -10.78 -2.66 -15.78
N SER A 27 -11.40 -3.41 -16.71
CA SER A 27 -11.03 -4.79 -17.06
C SER A 27 -10.75 -4.95 -18.57
N ALA A 28 -9.78 -5.80 -18.91
CA ALA A 28 -9.44 -6.15 -20.29
C ALA A 28 -9.16 -7.65 -20.35
N GLU A 29 -9.89 -8.33 -21.23
CA GLU A 29 -9.69 -9.75 -21.50
C GLU A 29 -8.70 -9.89 -22.65
N VAL A 30 -7.58 -10.56 -22.39
CA VAL A 30 -6.59 -10.89 -23.42
C VAL A 30 -6.72 -12.38 -23.74
N THR A 31 -7.25 -12.66 -24.94
CA THR A 31 -7.34 -14.03 -25.46
C THR A 31 -6.12 -14.32 -26.33
N ILE A 32 -5.23 -15.19 -25.85
CA ILE A 32 -4.13 -15.74 -26.66
C ILE A 32 -4.60 -17.08 -27.21
N ALA A 33 -4.96 -17.11 -28.50
CA ALA A 33 -5.42 -18.32 -29.16
C ALA A 33 -4.36 -19.44 -29.06
N GLY A 34 -4.74 -20.61 -28.54
CA GLY A 34 -3.87 -21.78 -28.38
C GLY A 34 -3.26 -21.98 -26.99
N LEU A 35 -3.44 -21.02 -26.07
CA LEU A 35 -3.20 -21.25 -24.64
C LEU A 35 -4.52 -21.65 -23.96
N THR A 36 -4.48 -22.64 -23.07
CA THR A 36 -5.65 -23.07 -22.28
C THR A 36 -6.00 -22.12 -21.13
N LYS A 37 -5.32 -20.96 -21.04
CA LYS A 37 -5.48 -19.98 -19.96
C LYS A 37 -5.83 -18.60 -20.52
N THR A 38 -6.85 -17.99 -19.97
CA THR A 38 -7.21 -16.58 -20.17
C THR A 38 -6.36 -15.72 -19.25
N LEU A 39 -5.84 -14.59 -19.76
CA LEU A 39 -5.19 -13.57 -18.95
C LEU A 39 -6.20 -12.42 -18.72
N THR A 40 -6.55 -12.18 -17.47
CA THR A 40 -7.41 -11.05 -17.07
C THR A 40 -6.53 -9.97 -16.48
N VAL A 41 -6.51 -8.79 -17.11
CA VAL A 41 -5.86 -7.59 -16.56
C VAL A 41 -6.94 -6.69 -15.99
N ASN A 42 -6.89 -6.44 -14.69
CA ASN A 42 -7.77 -5.48 -14.03
C ASN A 42 -6.94 -4.29 -13.54
N GLU A 43 -7.35 -3.08 -13.86
CA GLU A 43 -6.77 -1.84 -13.32
C GLU A 43 -7.67 -1.33 -12.22
N GLY A 44 -7.05 -0.71 -11.22
CA GLY A 44 -7.76 -0.19 -10.05
C GLY A 44 -8.32 -1.28 -9.15
N ILE A 45 -8.01 -2.58 -9.35
CA ILE A 45 -8.29 -3.61 -8.33
C ILE A 45 -7.36 -3.45 -7.14
N LEU A 46 -7.82 -3.90 -5.99
CA LEU A 46 -7.03 -3.98 -4.77
C LEU A 46 -5.76 -4.81 -5.04
N PRO A 47 -4.56 -4.21 -4.95
CA PRO A 47 -3.33 -4.99 -5.09
C PRO A 47 -3.21 -6.02 -3.97
N GLN A 48 -2.62 -7.16 -4.30
CA GLN A 48 -2.11 -8.10 -3.31
C GLN A 48 -0.63 -7.80 -3.14
N LEU A 49 -0.20 -7.65 -1.89
CA LEU A 49 1.20 -7.42 -1.55
C LEU A 49 1.85 -8.74 -1.13
N ASP A 50 3.08 -8.94 -1.57
CA ASP A 50 3.90 -10.10 -1.23
C ASP A 50 5.01 -9.70 -0.24
N THR A 51 5.48 -10.66 0.55
CA THR A 51 6.65 -10.44 1.41
C THR A 51 7.87 -10.07 0.57
N GLY A 52 8.54 -8.98 0.93
CA GLY A 52 9.65 -8.38 0.20
C GLY A 52 9.24 -7.28 -0.78
N ASP A 53 7.94 -7.01 -0.96
CA ASP A 53 7.49 -5.82 -1.68
C ASP A 53 7.97 -4.56 -0.94
N THR A 54 8.55 -3.62 -1.69
CA THR A 54 9.15 -2.41 -1.14
C THR A 54 8.76 -1.16 -1.93
N TRP A 55 8.63 -0.04 -1.22
CA TRP A 55 8.48 1.28 -1.83
C TRP A 55 9.13 2.36 -0.96
N GLU A 56 9.51 3.45 -1.59
CA GLU A 56 10.14 4.59 -0.94
C GLU A 56 9.23 5.81 -1.05
N LEU A 57 9.14 6.57 0.05
CA LEU A 57 8.47 7.86 0.10
C LEU A 57 9.49 8.93 0.50
N ALA A 58 9.56 10.00 -0.29
CA ALA A 58 10.21 11.23 0.15
C ALA A 58 9.24 11.99 1.07
N MET A 59 9.67 12.26 2.30
CA MET A 59 8.87 12.95 3.31
C MET A 59 9.58 14.22 3.75
N MET A 60 8.81 15.28 3.97
CA MET A 60 9.30 16.54 4.53
C MET A 60 8.91 16.61 6.00
N THR A 61 9.91 16.74 6.87
CA THR A 61 9.73 16.91 8.31
C THR A 61 10.23 18.30 8.74
N PRO A 62 9.95 18.75 9.98
CA PRO A 62 10.55 19.98 10.51
C PRO A 62 12.09 20.00 10.47
N ASP A 63 12.72 18.82 10.54
CA ASP A 63 14.18 18.66 10.53
C ASP A 63 14.78 18.56 9.12
N GLY A 64 13.94 18.42 8.09
CA GLY A 64 14.35 18.35 6.70
C GLY A 64 13.67 17.24 5.91
N GLU A 65 14.15 17.02 4.69
CA GLU A 65 13.72 15.91 3.84
C GLU A 65 14.34 14.61 4.34
N LEU A 66 13.54 13.55 4.37
CA LEU A 66 13.98 12.20 4.67
C LEU A 66 13.32 11.20 3.73
N THR A 67 13.96 10.04 3.57
CA THR A 67 13.42 8.91 2.83
C THR A 67 12.87 7.87 3.81
N ALA A 68 11.59 7.57 3.68
CA ALA A 68 10.98 6.41 4.33
C ALA A 68 10.95 5.24 3.35
N THR A 69 11.56 4.12 3.73
CA THR A 69 11.48 2.85 2.98
C THR A 69 10.52 1.92 3.69
N PHE A 70 9.52 1.45 2.98
CA PHE A 70 8.53 0.48 3.44
C PHE A 70 8.87 -0.89 2.86
N GLU A 71 8.77 -1.92 3.68
CA GLU A 71 8.93 -3.32 3.28
C GLU A 71 7.81 -4.17 3.89
N ILE A 72 7.18 -5.03 3.09
CA ILE A 72 6.26 -6.05 3.62
C ILE A 72 7.08 -7.23 4.15
N ILE A 73 7.05 -7.43 5.47
CA ILE A 73 7.82 -8.47 6.15
C ILE A 73 7.01 -9.75 6.42
N GLY A 74 5.68 -9.68 6.32
CA GLY A 74 4.82 -10.82 6.60
C GLY A 74 3.37 -10.64 6.13
N SER A 75 2.72 -11.76 5.83
CA SER A 75 1.33 -11.76 5.34
C SER A 75 0.53 -13.02 5.70
N GLU A 76 1.07 -13.96 6.49
CA GLU A 76 0.40 -15.26 6.69
C GLU A 76 -0.80 -15.19 7.66
N GLY A 77 -1.98 -15.55 7.16
CA GLY A 77 -3.16 -15.94 7.95
C GLY A 77 -3.97 -14.84 8.64
N SER A 78 -3.45 -13.61 8.70
CA SER A 78 -4.13 -12.43 9.26
C SER A 78 -4.94 -11.68 8.19
N SER A 79 -5.95 -10.92 8.63
CA SER A 79 -6.65 -9.87 7.86
C SER A 79 -5.74 -8.70 7.47
N GLU A 80 -4.48 -8.72 7.91
CA GLU A 80 -3.52 -7.62 7.78
C GLU A 80 -2.20 -8.11 7.17
N TYR A 81 -1.51 -7.22 6.45
CA TYR A 81 -0.08 -7.33 6.16
C TYR A 81 0.72 -6.76 7.33
N GLN A 82 1.92 -7.30 7.53
CA GLN A 82 2.91 -6.77 8.45
C GLN A 82 4.01 -6.10 7.63
N GLY A 83 4.30 -4.85 7.98
CA GLY A 83 5.32 -4.04 7.33
C GLY A 83 6.38 -3.55 8.31
N GLN A 84 7.52 -3.18 7.77
CA GLN A 84 8.55 -2.40 8.45
C GLN A 84 8.80 -1.13 7.65
N MET A 85 8.81 0.00 8.34
CA MET A 85 9.23 1.29 7.81
C MET A 85 10.60 1.63 8.38
N SER A 86 11.52 2.13 7.55
CA SER A 86 12.81 2.64 7.96
C SER A 86 13.01 4.07 7.47
N PHE A 87 13.73 4.89 8.23
CA PHE A 87 13.89 6.32 7.99
C PHE A 87 15.36 6.69 7.81
N ASP A 88 15.69 7.40 6.74
CA ASP A 88 17.02 7.99 6.51
C ASP A 88 16.92 9.48 6.12
N PRO A 89 17.41 10.41 6.95
CA PRO A 89 17.97 10.20 8.29
C PRO A 89 16.91 9.79 9.33
N PRO A 90 17.32 9.26 10.51
CA PRO A 90 16.40 8.98 11.61
C PRO A 90 15.64 10.24 12.06
N ILE A 91 14.34 10.10 12.32
CA ILE A 91 13.48 11.18 12.83
C ILE A 91 13.96 11.58 14.23
N GLU A 92 14.18 12.89 14.42
CA GLU A 92 14.76 13.48 15.64
C GLU A 92 16.09 12.82 16.08
N GLY A 93 16.78 12.11 15.18
CA GLY A 93 17.99 11.35 15.48
C GLY A 93 17.77 10.11 16.36
N VAL A 94 16.52 9.74 16.68
CA VAL A 94 16.20 8.62 17.59
C VAL A 94 15.36 7.52 16.95
N LEU A 95 14.50 7.87 15.99
CA LEU A 95 13.58 6.94 15.37
C LEU A 95 14.09 6.55 13.97
N SER A 96 14.67 5.37 13.86
CA SER A 96 15.21 4.82 12.59
C SER A 96 14.28 3.83 11.91
N SER A 97 13.31 3.25 12.64
CA SER A 97 12.34 2.33 12.08
C SER A 97 11.05 2.23 12.89
N ALA A 98 9.97 1.84 12.24
CA ALA A 98 8.68 1.51 12.84
C ALA A 98 8.14 0.20 12.24
N PHE A 99 7.32 -0.52 12.99
CA PHE A 99 6.49 -1.61 12.50
C PHE A 99 5.13 -1.07 12.10
N LEU A 100 4.59 -1.58 11.00
CA LEU A 100 3.28 -1.21 10.47
C LEU A 100 2.38 -2.44 10.36
N THR A 101 1.09 -2.26 10.58
CA THR A 101 0.05 -3.20 10.16
C THR A 101 -0.83 -2.54 9.12
N ILE A 102 -1.18 -3.28 8.07
CA ILE A 102 -1.97 -2.76 6.93
C ILE A 102 -3.14 -3.69 6.68
N ASP A 103 -4.36 -3.17 6.70
CA ASP A 103 -5.56 -3.97 6.39
C ASP A 103 -5.56 -4.47 4.94
N LYS A 104 -5.80 -5.77 4.75
CA LYS A 104 -5.78 -6.40 3.42
C LYS A 104 -6.99 -6.06 2.56
N GLN A 105 -8.10 -5.61 3.15
CA GLN A 105 -9.33 -5.29 2.44
C GLN A 105 -9.29 -3.87 1.86
N TYR A 106 -8.60 -2.94 2.53
CA TYR A 106 -8.57 -1.52 2.17
C TYR A 106 -7.18 -1.02 1.76
N LEU A 107 -6.10 -1.73 2.07
CA LEU A 107 -4.71 -1.26 1.97
C LEU A 107 -4.53 0.09 2.67
N ARG A 108 -4.94 0.12 3.94
CA ARG A 108 -4.78 1.27 4.83
C ARG A 108 -4.05 0.81 6.08
N ASP A 109 -3.22 1.69 6.61
CA ASP A 109 -2.44 1.42 7.82
C ASP A 109 -3.39 1.31 9.01
N THR A 110 -3.43 0.19 9.72
CA THR A 110 -4.26 -0.01 10.92
C THR A 110 -3.49 0.19 12.20
N GLY A 111 -2.16 0.22 12.10
CA GLY A 111 -1.31 0.36 13.27
C GLY A 111 0.12 0.70 12.91
N LEU A 112 0.76 1.44 13.81
CA LEU A 112 2.16 1.77 13.78
C LEU A 112 2.73 1.60 15.18
N GLU A 113 3.83 0.85 15.32
CA GLU A 113 4.57 0.72 16.57
C GLU A 113 6.04 1.08 16.34
N ALA A 114 6.55 2.01 17.13
CA ALA A 114 7.91 2.50 17.02
C ALA A 114 8.56 2.59 18.40
N THR A 115 9.83 2.20 18.47
CA THR A 115 10.65 2.33 19.67
C THR A 115 12.02 2.88 19.27
N GLY A 116 12.54 3.82 20.05
CA GLY A 116 13.86 4.41 19.83
C GLY A 116 14.84 4.01 20.92
N ASP A 117 16.03 3.54 20.53
CA ASP A 117 17.12 3.16 21.44
C ASP A 117 18.09 4.33 21.71
N GLY A 118 17.56 5.55 21.80
CA GLY A 118 18.34 6.75 22.12
C GLY A 118 18.76 6.82 23.58
N SER A 119 19.51 7.87 23.95
CA SER A 119 19.78 8.19 25.37
C SER A 119 18.51 8.55 26.15
N VAL A 120 17.41 8.79 25.44
CA VAL A 120 16.10 9.13 25.95
C VAL A 120 15.12 8.05 25.50
N PRO A 121 14.33 7.45 26.39
CA PRO A 121 13.33 6.47 26.00
C PRO A 121 12.28 7.12 25.09
N PHE A 122 12.04 6.50 23.93
CA PHE A 122 11.02 6.87 22.96
C PHE A 122 10.16 5.64 22.64
N SER A 123 8.85 5.79 22.70
CA SER A 123 7.92 4.84 22.10
C SER A 123 6.71 5.56 21.53
N MET A 124 6.23 5.08 20.40
CA MET A 124 5.00 5.55 19.78
C MET A 124 4.17 4.35 19.35
N LYS A 125 2.89 4.38 19.67
CA LYS A 125 1.92 3.41 19.20
C LYS A 125 0.72 4.16 18.66
N THR A 126 0.40 3.93 17.39
CA THR A 126 -0.80 4.45 16.76
C THR A 126 -1.65 3.28 16.31
N THR A 127 -2.96 3.36 16.55
CA THR A 127 -3.95 2.44 16.01
C THR A 127 -4.98 3.23 15.23
N MET A 128 -5.32 2.77 14.03
CA MET A 128 -6.24 3.40 13.11
C MET A 128 -7.39 2.46 12.80
N GLU A 129 -8.62 2.92 13.04
CA GLU A 129 -9.84 2.22 12.63
C GLU A 129 -10.54 3.00 11.51
N TYR A 130 -11.02 2.27 10.51
CA TYR A 130 -11.73 2.82 9.37
C TYR A 130 -13.16 2.27 9.30
N GLU A 131 -14.15 3.15 9.39
CA GLU A 131 -15.54 2.82 9.10
C GLU A 131 -15.93 3.42 7.73
N PRO A 132 -15.81 2.67 6.62
CA PRO A 132 -16.35 3.13 5.35
C PRO A 132 -17.88 3.07 5.42
N LYS A 133 -18.54 4.23 5.27
CA LYS A 133 -20.02 4.30 5.18
C LYS A 133 -20.58 3.56 3.97
N ASP A 134 -19.77 3.37 2.93
CA ASP A 134 -20.10 2.64 1.70
C ASP A 134 -19.02 1.58 1.44
N SER A 135 -19.37 0.32 1.65
CA SER A 135 -18.48 -0.79 2.02
C SER A 135 -17.53 -1.36 0.94
N GLN A 136 -17.15 -0.60 -0.10
CA GLN A 136 -16.11 -1.08 -1.02
C GLN A 136 -15.33 0.06 -1.70
N LEU A 137 -14.06 0.24 -1.32
CA LEU A 137 -13.15 1.24 -1.93
C LEU A 137 -12.78 0.86 -3.37
N TYR A 138 -12.53 -0.42 -3.62
CA TYR A 138 -12.06 -0.94 -4.91
C TYR A 138 -13.20 -1.52 -5.78
N PRO A 139 -13.10 -1.48 -7.13
CA PRO A 139 -12.01 -0.87 -7.87
C PRO A 139 -12.02 0.67 -7.80
N LEU A 140 -10.84 1.28 -7.80
CA LEU A 140 -10.70 2.74 -7.85
C LEU A 140 -11.17 3.24 -9.21
N THR A 141 -12.20 4.08 -9.22
CA THR A 141 -12.78 4.67 -10.45
C THR A 141 -12.69 6.18 -10.32
N ALA A 142 -12.13 6.87 -11.32
CA ALA A 142 -12.00 8.32 -11.31
C ALA A 142 -13.35 9.00 -11.05
N GLY A 143 -13.37 10.01 -10.17
CA GLY A 143 -14.58 10.71 -9.72
C GLY A 143 -15.42 9.95 -8.69
N LYS A 144 -15.03 8.72 -8.29
CA LYS A 144 -15.66 8.03 -7.16
C LYS A 144 -15.34 8.79 -5.88
N GLU A 145 -16.38 9.19 -5.17
CA GLU A 145 -16.28 9.78 -3.84
C GLU A 145 -16.42 8.66 -2.79
N VAL A 146 -15.58 8.70 -1.76
CA VAL A 146 -15.65 7.79 -0.62
C VAL A 146 -15.57 8.60 0.65
N THR A 147 -16.57 8.47 1.51
CA THR A 147 -16.52 9.04 2.86
C THR A 147 -16.04 7.99 3.84
N VAL A 148 -14.98 8.33 4.56
CA VAL A 148 -14.33 7.47 5.56
C VAL A 148 -14.37 8.20 6.89
N THR A 149 -14.88 7.52 7.92
CA THR A 149 -14.62 7.93 9.31
C THR A 149 -13.34 7.24 9.75
N GLU A 150 -12.41 8.03 10.26
CA GLU A 150 -11.10 7.57 10.73
C GLU A 150 -11.04 7.82 12.24
N ILE A 151 -10.73 6.78 13.00
CA ILE A 151 -10.48 6.90 14.43
C ILE A 151 -9.00 6.57 14.63
N GLU A 152 -8.23 7.58 15.00
CA GLU A 152 -6.82 7.44 15.31
C GLU A 152 -6.65 7.53 16.83
N SER A 153 -6.06 6.51 17.43
CA SER A 153 -5.59 6.57 18.82
C SER A 153 -4.08 6.47 18.82
N SER A 154 -3.42 7.43 19.49
CA SER A 154 -1.97 7.53 19.55
C SER A 154 -1.53 7.60 21.02
N GLU A 155 -0.60 6.72 21.37
CA GLU A 155 0.14 6.72 22.63
C GLU A 155 1.58 7.12 22.32
N PHE A 156 2.04 8.22 22.89
CA PHE A 156 3.39 8.75 22.70
C PHE A 156 4.12 8.84 24.04
N MET A 157 5.36 8.35 24.09
CA MET A 157 6.24 8.50 25.24
C MET A 157 7.57 9.08 24.81
N PHE A 158 7.97 10.18 25.43
CA PHE A 158 9.28 10.78 25.25
C PHE A 158 9.83 11.26 26.59
N ALA A 159 11.06 10.86 26.91
CA ALA A 159 11.74 11.26 28.14
C ALA A 159 10.98 10.95 29.45
N GLY A 160 10.10 9.95 29.43
CA GLY A 160 9.27 9.57 30.58
C GLY A 160 8.01 10.40 30.75
N GLU A 161 7.75 11.36 29.86
CA GLU A 161 6.46 12.02 29.72
C GLU A 161 5.64 11.28 28.65
N GLY A 162 4.37 11.02 28.97
CA GLY A 162 3.46 10.29 28.10
C GLY A 162 2.25 11.14 27.74
N GLU A 163 1.80 11.02 26.50
CA GLU A 163 0.58 11.61 25.98
C GLU A 163 -0.26 10.54 25.30
N GLU A 164 -1.56 10.58 25.54
CA GLU A 164 -2.55 9.74 24.87
C GLU A 164 -3.56 10.66 24.20
N GLU A 165 -3.78 10.46 22.91
CA GLU A 165 -4.75 11.22 22.14
C GLU A 165 -5.63 10.27 21.33
N THR A 166 -6.93 10.57 21.26
CA THR A 166 -7.85 9.92 20.33
C THR A 166 -8.54 11.00 19.50
N ILE A 167 -8.35 10.90 18.18
CA ILE A 167 -8.96 11.81 17.20
C ILE A 167 -9.95 11.00 16.37
N THR A 168 -11.16 11.53 16.23
CA THR A 168 -12.14 11.02 15.28
C THR A 168 -12.36 12.07 14.20
N SER A 169 -12.04 11.72 12.96
CA SER A 169 -12.22 12.58 11.80
C SER A 169 -13.16 11.93 10.79
N THR A 170 -13.74 12.74 9.91
CA THR A 170 -14.52 12.25 8.77
C THR A 170 -14.08 12.99 7.53
N HIS A 171 -13.58 12.24 6.56
CA HIS A 171 -13.04 12.78 5.32
C HIS A 171 -13.83 12.25 4.13
N THR A 172 -14.00 13.09 3.12
CA THR A 172 -14.52 12.70 1.80
C THR A 172 -13.37 12.76 0.81
N TYR A 173 -12.96 11.61 0.31
CA TYR A 173 -11.90 11.46 -0.68
C TYR A 173 -12.52 11.33 -2.07
N VAL A 174 -11.88 11.93 -3.07
CA VAL A 174 -12.25 11.78 -4.49
C VAL A 174 -11.11 11.09 -5.21
N VAL A 175 -11.40 9.98 -5.90
CA VAL A 175 -10.39 9.30 -6.73
C VAL A 175 -10.08 10.17 -7.93
N GLU A 176 -8.85 10.68 -8.01
CA GLU A 176 -8.38 11.40 -9.19
C GLU A 176 -8.07 10.44 -10.35
N GLY A 177 -8.37 10.86 -11.58
CA GLY A 177 -7.98 10.13 -12.78
C GLY A 177 -6.56 10.52 -13.21
N ILE A 178 -5.80 9.55 -13.72
CA ILE A 178 -4.48 9.76 -14.34
C ILE A 178 -4.64 9.95 -15.84
#